data_AF-A0A7J6EM62-F1
#
_entry.id   AF-A0A7J6EM62-F1
#
_cell.length_a   1.000
_cell.length_b   1.000
_cell.length_c   1.000
_cell.angle_alpha   90.00
_cell.angle_beta   90.00
_cell.angle_gamma   90.00
#
_symmetry.space_group_name_H-M   'P 1'
#
loop_
_entity.id
_entity.type
_entity.pdbx_description
1 polymer ?
#
loop_
_entity_poly.entity_id
_entity_poly.type
_entity_poly.pdbx_seq_one_letter_code
_entity_poly.pdbx_strand_id
1 'polypeptide(L)'
;IDCVSYETALSGPNCCIDKPTIERYVEHQLQPTSMKNLVHLSQMIRTGTIRKYDYNTSENMKQYNQATPPAYDMSKIPKDFPLFMSYGKNDYLSDVKDVEVLLETIKDHDKDKLAVQYLENYAHMDFVMGNNTRQAVFEPLMAFIAQH
;
A
#
# COMPACT_ATOMS: atom_id res chain seq x y z
N ILE A 1 -19.66 10.26 -15.33
CA ILE A 1 -18.92 9.80 -14.14
C ILE A 1 -17.73 10.75 -14.05
N ASP A 2 -17.62 11.52 -12.98
CA ASP A 2 -16.54 12.48 -12.80
C ASP A 2 -15.28 11.75 -12.29
N CYS A 3 -14.18 11.79 -13.05
CA CYS A 3 -12.96 11.08 -12.71
C CYS A 3 -12.33 11.58 -11.40
N VAL A 4 -12.61 12.82 -11.00
CA VAL A 4 -12.17 13.39 -9.72
C VAL A 4 -12.80 12.63 -8.53
N SER A 5 -14.02 12.09 -8.69
CA SER A 5 -14.67 11.32 -7.63
C SER A 5 -14.07 9.92 -7.44
N TYR A 6 -13.50 9.33 -8.50
CA TYR A 6 -12.85 8.02 -8.43
C TYR A 6 -11.48 8.09 -7.75
N GLU A 7 -10.72 9.16 -7.99
CA GLU A 7 -9.43 9.39 -7.36
C GLU A 7 -9.59 9.56 -5.84
N THR A 8 -10.51 10.40 -5.38
CA THR A 8 -10.78 10.57 -3.94
C THR A 8 -11.34 9.30 -3.30
N ALA A 9 -12.11 8.47 -4.03
CA ALA A 9 -12.62 7.21 -3.50
C ALA A 9 -11.52 6.17 -3.25
N LEU A 10 -10.41 6.24 -4.00
CA LEU A 10 -9.24 5.38 -3.80
C LEU A 10 -8.22 6.02 -2.85
N SER A 11 -7.90 7.29 -3.06
CA SER A 11 -6.85 7.95 -2.30
C SER A 11 -7.27 8.28 -0.87
N GLY A 12 -8.51 8.74 -0.72
CA GLY A 12 -8.96 9.56 0.39
C GLY A 12 -8.77 11.06 0.13
N PRO A 13 -9.10 11.93 1.10
CA PRO A 13 -9.02 13.37 0.93
C PRO A 13 -7.57 13.87 0.95
N ASN A 14 -6.99 14.05 -0.24
CA ASN A 14 -5.61 14.55 -0.39
C ASN A 14 -5.45 15.96 0.17
N CYS A 15 -4.39 16.19 0.94
CA CYS A 15 -4.10 17.50 1.52
C CYS A 15 -3.39 18.45 0.56
N CYS A 16 -2.58 17.87 -0.32
CA CYS A 16 -1.39 18.56 -0.82
C CYS A 16 -1.21 18.43 -2.33
N ILE A 17 -2.26 18.03 -3.04
CA ILE A 17 -2.25 17.87 -4.50
C ILE A 17 -3.16 18.92 -5.15
N ASP A 18 -2.57 19.70 -6.06
CA ASP A 18 -3.32 20.68 -6.84
C ASP A 18 -4.14 20.00 -7.94
N LYS A 19 -5.36 20.50 -8.19
CA LYS A 19 -6.27 19.94 -9.21
C LYS A 19 -5.63 19.72 -10.60
N PRO A 20 -4.82 20.65 -11.15
CA PRO A 20 -4.15 20.42 -12.44
C PRO A 20 -3.18 19.24 -12.42
N THR A 21 -2.58 18.94 -11.27
CA THR A 21 -1.71 17.77 -11.09
C THR A 21 -2.52 16.47 -11.19
N ILE A 22 -3.70 16.43 -10.56
CA ILE A 22 -4.63 15.30 -10.67
C ILE A 22 -5.09 15.10 -12.11
N GLU A 23 -5.51 16.18 -12.78
CA GLU A 23 -5.97 16.14 -14.18
C GLU A 23 -4.88 15.58 -15.10
N ARG A 24 -3.65 16.10 -14.98
CA ARG A 24 -2.50 15.61 -15.76
C ARG A 24 -2.18 14.13 -15.47
N TYR A 25 -2.33 13.69 -14.22
CA TYR A 25 -2.12 12.30 -13.85
C TYR A 25 -3.16 11.38 -14.49
N VAL A 26 -4.45 11.74 -14.40
CA VAL A 26 -5.52 10.96 -15.02
C VAL A 26 -5.36 10.85 -16.54
N GLU A 27 -4.91 11.92 -17.19
CA GLU A 27 -4.70 11.96 -18.65
C GLU A 27 -3.54 11.08 -19.15
N HIS A 28 -2.50 10.86 -18.32
CA HIS A 28 -1.25 10.26 -18.80
C HIS A 28 -0.77 9.02 -18.03
N GLN A 29 -1.26 8.81 -16.81
CA GLN A 29 -0.61 7.91 -15.85
C GLN A 29 -1.49 6.76 -15.36
N LEU A 30 -2.77 6.70 -15.75
CA LEU A 30 -3.59 5.51 -15.51
C LEU A 30 -3.09 4.35 -16.37
N GLN A 31 -2.13 3.59 -15.83
CA GLN A 31 -1.61 2.41 -16.48
C GLN A 31 -2.58 1.23 -16.32
N PRO A 32 -2.83 0.44 -17.38
CA PRO A 32 -3.77 -0.67 -17.33
C PRO A 32 -3.25 -1.80 -16.43
N THR A 33 -4.19 -2.51 -15.79
CA THR A 33 -3.93 -3.75 -15.02
C THR A 33 -4.86 -4.87 -15.52
N SER A 34 -4.49 -6.13 -15.27
CA SER A 34 -5.35 -7.28 -15.62
C SER A 34 -6.58 -7.36 -14.71
N MET A 35 -7.69 -7.87 -15.25
CA MET A 35 -8.90 -8.18 -14.47
C MET A 35 -8.61 -9.15 -13.32
N LYS A 36 -7.69 -10.08 -13.51
CA LYS A 36 -7.26 -11.02 -12.48
C LYS A 36 -6.68 -10.31 -11.26
N ASN A 37 -5.90 -9.25 -11.47
CA ASN A 37 -5.34 -8.45 -10.37
C ASN A 37 -6.45 -7.74 -9.57
N LEU A 38 -7.45 -7.16 -10.25
CA LEU A 38 -8.58 -6.49 -9.60
C LEU A 38 -9.46 -7.49 -8.81
N VAL A 39 -9.68 -8.68 -9.36
CA VAL A 39 -10.36 -9.77 -8.65
C VAL A 39 -9.55 -10.21 -7.43
N HIS A 40 -8.22 -10.28 -7.53
CA HIS A 40 -7.36 -10.65 -6.41
C HIS A 40 -7.44 -9.65 -5.26
N LEU A 41 -7.35 -8.35 -5.55
CA LEU A 41 -7.54 -7.28 -4.56
C LEU A 41 -8.90 -7.44 -3.87
N SER A 42 -9.96 -7.70 -4.64
CA SER A 42 -11.30 -7.93 -4.10
C SER A 42 -11.38 -9.17 -3.20
N GLN A 43 -10.66 -10.26 -3.51
CA GLN A 43 -10.56 -11.44 -2.65
C GLN A 43 -9.86 -11.11 -1.33
N MET A 44 -8.80 -10.31 -1.35
CA MET A 44 -8.08 -9.90 -0.13
C MET A 44 -8.97 -9.02 0.75
N ILE A 45 -9.64 -8.01 0.17
CA ILE A 45 -10.58 -7.14 0.89
C ILE A 45 -11.70 -7.96 1.56
N ARG A 46 -12.30 -8.91 0.84
CA ARG A 46 -13.39 -9.74 1.37
C ARG A 46 -12.97 -10.70 2.48
N THR A 47 -11.72 -11.15 2.45
CA THR A 47 -11.22 -12.16 3.40
C THR A 47 -10.43 -11.54 4.55
N GLY A 48 -10.00 -10.29 4.44
CA GLY A 48 -9.12 -9.63 5.41
C GLY A 48 -7.76 -10.30 5.54
N THR A 49 -7.26 -10.94 4.47
CA THR A 49 -6.00 -11.69 4.52
C THR A 49 -5.20 -11.54 3.24
N ILE A 50 -3.88 -11.46 3.39
CA ILE A 50 -2.95 -11.40 2.25
C ILE A 50 -2.56 -12.82 1.87
N ARG A 51 -3.09 -13.31 0.76
CA ARG A 51 -2.89 -14.68 0.26
C ARG A 51 -2.74 -14.70 -1.25
N LYS A 52 -2.27 -15.82 -1.80
CA LYS A 52 -2.24 -16.01 -3.27
C LYS A 52 -3.66 -15.95 -3.86
N TYR A 53 -3.75 -15.77 -5.17
CA TYR A 53 -5.02 -15.69 -5.90
C TYR A 53 -5.87 -16.94 -5.67
N ASP A 54 -7.15 -16.78 -5.32
CA ASP A 54 -8.07 -17.90 -5.19
C ASP A 54 -8.65 -18.26 -6.56
N TYR A 55 -8.23 -19.40 -7.10
CA TYR A 55 -8.74 -19.91 -8.37
C TYR A 55 -10.02 -20.72 -8.26
N ASN A 56 -10.56 -20.95 -7.05
CA ASN A 56 -11.48 -22.03 -6.66
C ASN A 56 -10.78 -23.34 -6.24
N THR A 57 -11.48 -24.18 -5.47
CA THR A 57 -10.94 -25.42 -4.88
C THR A 57 -10.24 -26.34 -5.88
N SER A 58 -10.87 -26.61 -7.03
CA SER A 58 -10.34 -27.55 -8.02
C SER A 58 -9.06 -27.03 -8.65
N GLU A 59 -9.03 -25.75 -8.98
CA GLU A 59 -7.87 -25.14 -9.61
C GLU A 59 -6.76 -24.82 -8.60
N ASN A 60 -7.10 -24.45 -7.36
CA ASN A 60 -6.13 -24.31 -6.27
C ASN A 60 -5.40 -25.62 -5.99
N MET A 61 -6.09 -26.78 -6.03
CA MET A 61 -5.44 -28.07 -5.89
C MET A 61 -4.38 -28.30 -6.97
N LYS A 62 -4.63 -27.88 -8.22
CA LYS A 62 -3.64 -27.99 -9.30
C LYS A 62 -2.48 -27.00 -9.15
N GLN A 63 -2.76 -25.78 -8.71
CA GLN A 63 -1.79 -24.68 -8.64
C GLN A 63 -0.92 -24.75 -7.37
N TYR A 64 -1.51 -25.18 -6.26
CA TYR A 64 -0.94 -25.05 -4.92
C TYR A 64 -0.84 -26.39 -4.16
N ASN A 65 -1.40 -27.47 -4.69
CA ASN A 65 -1.54 -28.76 -3.99
C ASN A 65 -2.36 -28.65 -2.69
N GLN A 66 -3.23 -27.64 -2.58
CA GLN A 66 -4.14 -27.42 -1.46
C GLN A 66 -5.42 -26.73 -1.91
N ALA A 67 -6.53 -26.95 -1.20
CA ALA A 67 -7.86 -26.47 -1.57
C ALA A 67 -8.00 -24.94 -1.47
N THR A 68 -7.27 -24.31 -0.55
CA THR A 68 -7.28 -22.86 -0.31
C THR A 68 -5.94 -22.27 -0.73
N PRO A 69 -5.90 -21.02 -1.24
CA PRO A 69 -4.63 -20.42 -1.59
C PRO A 69 -3.79 -20.15 -0.34
N PRO A 70 -2.46 -20.39 -0.39
CA PRO A 70 -1.58 -20.19 0.75
C PRO A 70 -1.48 -18.69 1.10
N ALA A 71 -1.44 -18.41 2.40
CA ALA A 71 -1.23 -17.06 2.93
C ALA A 71 0.23 -16.62 2.76
N TYR A 72 0.43 -15.32 2.60
CA TYR A 72 1.76 -14.72 2.73
C TYR A 72 2.01 -14.42 4.21
N ASP A 73 3.06 -15.02 4.75
CA ASP A 73 3.45 -14.86 6.13
C ASP A 73 4.35 -13.64 6.28
N MET A 74 3.77 -12.52 6.71
CA MET A 74 4.49 -11.24 6.85
C MET A 74 5.55 -11.28 7.97
N SER A 75 5.45 -12.22 8.91
CA SER A 75 6.48 -12.40 9.95
C SER A 75 7.81 -12.91 9.39
N LYS A 76 7.81 -13.39 8.13
CA LYS A 76 9.01 -13.83 7.40
C LYS A 76 9.77 -12.71 6.72
N ILE A 77 9.31 -11.46 6.79
CA ILE A 77 10.14 -10.31 6.42
C ILE A 77 11.41 -10.38 7.29
N PRO A 78 12.62 -10.45 6.71
CA PRO A 78 13.85 -10.60 7.50
C PRO A 78 14.00 -9.43 8.47
N LYS A 79 14.26 -9.74 9.75
CA LYS A 79 14.32 -8.74 10.82
C LYS A 79 15.40 -7.67 10.60
N ASP A 80 16.44 -8.01 9.85
CA ASP A 80 17.58 -7.16 9.52
C ASP A 80 17.40 -6.38 8.21
N PHE A 81 16.30 -6.58 7.49
CA PHE A 81 15.99 -5.87 6.25
C PHE A 81 15.65 -4.39 6.53
N PRO A 82 16.36 -3.41 5.97
CA PRO A 82 16.02 -2.00 6.16
C PRO A 82 14.64 -1.68 5.59
N LEU A 83 13.70 -1.29 6.45
CA LEU A 83 12.32 -0.97 6.12
C LEU A 83 11.96 0.45 6.58
N PHE A 84 11.64 1.31 5.61
CA PHE A 84 11.03 2.61 5.85
C PHE A 84 9.54 2.53 5.52
N MET A 85 8.69 2.73 6.51
CA MET A 85 7.24 2.66 6.39
C MET A 85 6.64 4.03 6.66
N SER A 86 6.07 4.66 5.64
CA SER A 86 5.36 5.94 5.76
C SER A 86 3.90 5.76 5.42
N TYR A 87 3.00 6.23 6.29
CA TYR A 87 1.55 6.06 6.13
C TYR A 87 0.79 7.27 6.67
N GLY A 88 -0.42 7.47 6.14
CA GLY A 88 -1.21 8.68 6.39
C GLY A 88 -2.58 8.36 6.96
N LYS A 89 -3.13 9.28 7.76
CA LYS A 89 -4.46 9.10 8.38
C LYS A 89 -5.59 9.01 7.35
N ASN A 90 -5.46 9.79 6.28
CA ASN A 90 -6.51 9.98 5.30
C ASN A 90 -6.35 8.98 4.13
N ASP A 91 -5.43 8.02 4.22
CA ASP A 91 -5.25 6.99 3.21
C ASP A 91 -6.35 5.94 3.30
N TYR A 92 -7.14 5.79 2.23
CA TYR A 92 -8.23 4.83 2.15
C TYR A 92 -7.81 3.45 1.62
N LEU A 93 -6.64 3.33 0.99
CA LEU A 93 -6.12 2.06 0.48
C LEU A 93 -5.15 1.39 1.45
N SER A 94 -4.35 2.17 2.16
CA SER A 94 -3.43 1.74 3.21
C SER A 94 -3.83 2.38 4.53
N ASP A 95 -5.05 2.07 4.98
CA ASP A 95 -5.62 2.70 6.16
C ASP A 95 -4.83 2.35 7.44
N VAL A 96 -4.95 3.22 8.43
CA VAL A 96 -4.18 3.13 9.69
C VAL A 96 -4.30 1.77 10.35
N LYS A 97 -5.48 1.15 10.32
CA LYS A 97 -5.71 -0.13 11.01
C LYS A 97 -4.96 -1.27 10.32
N ASP A 98 -4.97 -1.32 9.00
CA ASP A 98 -4.25 -2.35 8.25
C ASP A 98 -2.73 -2.18 8.40
N VAL A 99 -2.23 -0.93 8.48
CA VAL A 99 -0.82 -0.64 8.78
C VAL A 99 -0.45 -1.09 10.20
N GLU A 100 -1.29 -0.83 11.19
CA GLU A 100 -1.08 -1.28 12.57
C GLU A 100 -1.02 -2.82 12.67
N VAL A 101 -1.87 -3.53 11.93
CA VAL A 101 -1.82 -5.01 11.84
C VAL A 101 -0.48 -5.48 11.27
N LEU A 102 0.04 -4.82 10.24
CA LEU A 102 1.35 -5.14 9.68
C LEU A 102 2.46 -4.88 10.71
N LEU A 103 2.47 -3.69 11.34
CA LEU A 103 3.47 -3.30 12.34
C LEU A 103 3.49 -4.26 13.54
N GLU A 104 2.32 -4.69 14.03
CA GLU A 104 2.23 -5.70 15.09
C GLU A 104 2.77 -7.06 14.63
N THR A 105 2.53 -7.44 13.37
CA THR A 105 3.05 -8.69 12.79
C THR A 105 4.58 -8.70 12.69
N ILE A 106 5.19 -7.53 12.44
CA ILE A 106 6.64 -7.36 12.36
C ILE A 106 7.24 -6.70 13.61
N LYS A 107 6.58 -6.76 14.76
CA LYS A 107 7.04 -6.08 16.00
C LYS A 107 8.45 -6.49 16.48
N ASP A 108 8.91 -7.67 16.07
CA ASP A 108 10.23 -8.20 16.40
C ASP A 108 11.32 -7.81 15.37
N HIS A 109 11.00 -6.93 14.42
CA HIS A 109 11.98 -6.36 13.47
C HIS A 109 13.05 -5.57 14.21
N ASP A 110 14.26 -5.49 13.65
CA ASP A 110 15.33 -4.72 14.26
C ASP A 110 14.95 -3.22 14.30
N LYS A 111 15.02 -2.62 15.49
CA LYS A 111 14.62 -1.24 15.74
C LYS A 111 15.47 -0.24 14.97
N ASP A 112 16.73 -0.57 14.71
CA ASP A 112 17.62 0.28 13.92
C ASP A 112 17.34 0.13 12.41
N LYS A 113 16.64 -0.93 12.01
CA LYS A 113 16.27 -1.23 10.60
C LYS A 113 14.85 -0.81 10.25
N LEU A 114 13.98 -0.52 11.23
CA LEU A 114 12.59 -0.13 11.00
C LEU A 114 12.38 1.34 11.35
N ALA A 115 12.15 2.16 10.33
CA ALA A 115 11.69 3.54 10.48
C ALA A 115 10.21 3.64 10.15
N VAL A 116 9.40 4.17 11.07
CA VAL A 116 7.97 4.37 10.88
C VAL A 116 7.64 5.85 10.91
N GLN A 117 6.99 6.36 9.87
CA GLN A 117 6.58 7.74 9.72
C GLN A 117 5.06 7.81 9.56
N TYR A 118 4.42 8.61 10.41
CA TYR A 118 2.99 8.85 10.33
C TYR A 118 2.72 10.30 9.91
N LEU A 119 1.85 10.48 8.90
CA LEU A 119 1.50 11.78 8.33
C LEU A 119 -0.02 12.04 8.48
N GLU A 120 -0.38 12.85 9.48
CA GLU A 120 -1.77 13.10 9.89
C GLU A 120 -2.70 13.55 8.75
N ASN A 121 -2.19 14.29 7.76
CA ASN A 121 -3.02 14.85 6.69
C ASN A 121 -2.89 14.11 5.34
N TYR A 122 -1.99 13.13 5.24
CA TYR A 122 -1.72 12.45 3.97
C TYR A 122 -2.80 11.41 3.63
N ALA A 123 -3.22 11.44 2.37
CA ALA A 123 -3.96 10.40 1.69
C ALA A 123 -3.04 9.61 0.73
N HIS A 124 -3.54 8.56 0.09
CA HIS A 124 -2.72 7.59 -0.66
C HIS A 124 -1.84 8.22 -1.74
N MET A 125 -2.40 9.13 -2.52
CA MET A 125 -1.72 9.77 -3.64
C MET A 125 -0.80 10.90 -3.21
N ASP A 126 -0.96 11.48 -2.00
CA ASP A 126 -0.08 12.53 -1.50
C ASP A 126 1.37 12.04 -1.47
N PHE A 127 1.62 10.76 -1.15
CA PHE A 127 2.96 10.14 -1.13
C PHE A 127 3.70 10.15 -2.48
N VAL A 128 3.00 10.38 -3.58
CA VAL A 128 3.58 10.42 -4.93
C VAL A 128 3.43 11.80 -5.56
N MET A 129 2.28 12.45 -5.39
CA MET A 129 1.90 13.65 -6.13
C MET A 129 1.83 14.93 -5.28
N GLY A 130 1.98 14.83 -3.95
CA GLY A 130 1.90 15.97 -3.06
C GLY A 130 3.00 17.00 -3.33
N ASN A 131 2.65 18.28 -3.34
CA ASN A 131 3.60 19.38 -3.59
C ASN A 131 4.69 19.48 -2.50
N ASN A 132 4.42 18.99 -1.29
CA ASN A 132 5.30 18.96 -0.14
C ASN A 132 5.99 17.60 0.07
N THR A 133 5.72 16.60 -0.77
CA THR A 133 6.18 15.21 -0.61
C THR A 133 7.69 15.07 -0.61
N ARG A 134 8.40 15.97 -1.30
CA ARG A 134 9.87 16.04 -1.19
C ARG A 134 10.32 16.18 0.26
N GLN A 135 9.78 17.16 0.98
CA GLN A 135 10.19 17.45 2.36
C GLN A 135 9.59 16.43 3.33
N ALA A 136 8.32 16.08 3.14
CA ALA A 136 7.60 15.23 4.07
C ALA A 136 8.02 13.75 3.99
N VAL A 137 8.38 13.23 2.82
CA VAL A 137 8.62 11.80 2.59
C VAL A 137 10.02 11.54 2.02
N PHE A 138 10.41 12.21 0.92
CA PHE A 138 11.63 11.85 0.21
C PHE A 138 12.90 12.21 0.98
N GLU A 139 12.97 13.37 1.64
CA GLU A 139 14.11 13.74 2.47
C GLU A 139 14.32 12.77 3.66
N PRO A 140 13.29 12.42 4.45
CA PRO A 140 13.39 11.35 5.46
C PRO A 140 13.78 9.98 4.89
N LEU A 141 13.22 9.58 3.74
CA LEU A 141 13.57 8.33 3.08
C LEU A 141 15.04 8.31 2.66
N MET A 142 15.54 9.39 2.06
CA MET A 142 16.95 9.48 1.66
C MET A 142 17.89 9.46 2.87
N ALA A 143 17.50 10.09 3.98
CA ALA A 143 18.25 10.02 5.22
C ALA A 143 18.29 8.58 5.79
N PHE A 144 17.18 7.85 5.73
CA PHE A 144 17.10 6.45 6.12
C PHE A 144 17.99 5.55 5.24
N ILE A 145 17.94 5.72 3.91
CA ILE A 145 18.76 4.98 2.96
C ILE A 145 20.25 5.25 3.20
N ALA A 146 20.65 6.49 3.50
CA ALA A 146 22.05 6.82 3.75
C ALA A 146 22.65 6.14 5.00
N GLN A 147 21.82 5.58 5.88
CA GLN A 147 22.23 4.87 7.11
C GLN A 147 22.39 3.35 6.90
N HIS A 148 22.05 2.82 5.72
CA HIS A 148 21.88 1.39 5.45
C HIS A 148 22.58 0.95 4.15
#